data_AF-A0A7J4RR45-F1
#
_entry.id   AF-A0A7J4RR45-F1
#
_cell.length_a   1.000
_cell.length_b   1.000
_cell.length_c   1.000
_cell.angle_alpha   90.00
_cell.angle_beta   90.00
_cell.angle_gamma   90.00
#
_symmetry.space_group_name_H-M   'P 1'
#
loop_
_entity.id
_entity.type
_entity.pdbx_description
1 polymer ?
#
loop_
_entity_poly.entity_id
_entity_poly.type
_entity_poly.pdbx_seq_one_letter_code
_entity_poly.pdbx_strand_id
1 'polypeptide(L)'
;MSEFQSNVRMHSESKYGTLDDLDKMISQTVDMVNLFDRLSIESEKKIPLPQEVKQWGISKILDCADRWEIRFTDVFRLLITQLGHDLVKESLRIEQVRDLFGIRAVDEVRQEMGIA
;
A
#
# COMPACT_ATOMS: atom_id res chain seq x y z
N MET A 1 13.05 8.96 10.10
CA MET A 1 11.63 9.07 9.70
C MET A 1 11.38 10.00 8.50
N SER A 2 12.38 10.74 7.99
CA SER A 2 12.16 11.97 7.18
C SER A 2 11.91 11.78 5.67
N GLU A 3 12.66 10.97 4.92
CA GLU A 3 12.62 11.05 3.44
C GLU A 3 11.48 10.28 2.77
N PHE A 4 11.23 9.03 3.15
CA PHE A 4 10.12 8.25 2.59
C PHE A 4 8.77 8.89 2.87
N GLN A 5 8.55 9.31 4.12
CA GLN A 5 7.34 10.02 4.48
C GLN A 5 7.22 11.33 3.69
N SER A 6 8.32 12.03 3.43
CA SER A 6 8.31 13.24 2.61
C SER A 6 8.01 12.96 1.14
N ASN A 7 8.57 11.92 0.54
CA ASN A 7 8.32 11.55 -0.86
C ASN A 7 6.88 11.07 -1.08
N VAL A 8 6.40 10.17 -0.22
CA VAL A 8 5.00 9.72 -0.25
C VAL A 8 4.07 10.93 -0.06
N ARG A 9 4.43 11.85 0.85
CA ARG A 9 3.65 13.06 1.10
C ARG A 9 3.61 13.97 -0.13
N MET A 10 4.76 14.20 -0.78
CA MET A 10 4.89 15.04 -1.97
C MET A 10 4.04 14.52 -3.13
N HIS A 11 4.03 13.20 -3.37
CA HIS A 11 3.13 12.60 -4.36
C HIS A 11 1.66 12.67 -3.93
N SER A 12 1.38 12.45 -2.65
CA SER A 12 0.01 12.47 -2.11
C SER A 12 -0.62 13.86 -1.99
N GLU A 13 0.14 14.94 -2.14
CA GLU A 13 -0.38 16.32 -2.11
C GLU A 13 -0.96 16.76 -3.46
N SER A 14 -0.72 15.99 -4.52
CA SER A 14 -1.30 16.28 -5.83
C SER A 14 -2.82 16.13 -5.83
N LYS A 15 -3.49 17.08 -6.50
CA LYS A 15 -4.95 17.04 -6.72
C LYS A 15 -5.36 16.03 -7.80
N TYR A 16 -4.45 15.71 -8.72
CA TYR A 16 -4.68 14.77 -9.81
C TYR A 16 -3.49 13.82 -9.92
N GLY A 17 -3.72 12.60 -10.37
CA GLY A 17 -2.68 11.62 -10.61
C GLY A 17 -3.21 10.46 -11.42
N THR A 18 -2.32 9.56 -11.80
CA THR A 18 -2.59 8.43 -12.68
C THR A 18 -2.24 7.11 -12.00
N LEU A 19 -2.62 6.00 -12.64
CA LEU A 19 -2.21 4.67 -12.17
C LEU A 19 -0.67 4.51 -12.16
N ASP A 20 0.04 5.16 -13.09
CA ASP A 20 1.51 5.19 -13.13
C ASP A 20 2.13 5.94 -11.94
N ASP A 21 1.42 6.95 -11.41
CA ASP A 21 1.86 7.64 -10.19
C ASP A 21 1.68 6.75 -8.96
N LEU A 22 0.57 5.99 -8.90
CA LEU A 22 0.37 4.98 -7.85
C LEU A 22 1.41 3.86 -7.95
N ASP A 23 1.77 3.43 -9.15
CA ASP A 23 2.81 2.44 -9.40
C ASP A 23 4.14 2.85 -8.76
N LYS A 24 4.56 4.10 -8.99
CA LYS A 24 5.77 4.66 -8.36
C LYS A 24 5.67 4.71 -6.83
N MET A 25 4.52 5.08 -6.28
CA MET A 25 4.31 5.08 -4.83
C MET A 25 4.39 3.67 -4.23
N ILE A 26 3.87 2.67 -4.94
CA ILE A 26 3.94 1.27 -4.53
C ILE A 26 5.38 0.76 -4.61
N SER A 27 6.09 1.03 -5.71
CA SER A 27 7.52 0.70 -5.86
C SER A 27 8.37 1.30 -4.74
N GLN A 28 8.14 2.57 -4.37
CA GLN A 28 8.82 3.18 -3.21
C GLN A 28 8.52 2.45 -1.90
N THR A 29 7.30 1.95 -1.73
CA THR A 29 6.91 1.16 -0.55
C THR A 29 7.62 -0.20 -0.54
N VAL A 30 7.73 -0.86 -1.69
CA VAL A 30 8.48 -2.11 -1.88
C VAL A 30 9.96 -1.92 -1.53
N ASP A 31 10.59 -0.86 -2.04
CA ASP A 31 12.00 -0.55 -1.77
C ASP A 31 12.27 -0.36 -0.27
N MET A 32 11.34 0.28 0.44
CA MET A 32 11.43 0.46 1.88
C MET A 32 11.34 -0.87 2.63
N VAL A 33 10.40 -1.75 2.27
CA VAL A 33 10.26 -3.08 2.86
C VAL A 33 11.57 -3.87 2.67
N ASN A 34 12.06 -3.93 1.43
CA ASN A 34 13.30 -4.63 1.08
C ASN A 34 14.53 -4.06 1.79
N LEU A 35 14.59 -2.75 2.04
CA LEU A 35 15.66 -2.14 2.80
C LEU A 35 15.65 -2.61 4.26
N PHE A 36 14.48 -2.62 4.91
CA PHE A 36 14.37 -3.09 6.30
C PHE A 36 14.68 -4.58 6.43
N ASP A 37 14.24 -5.40 5.49
CA ASP A 37 14.54 -6.83 5.50
C ASP A 37 16.04 -7.09 5.34
N ARG A 38 16.73 -6.36 4.45
CA ARG A 38 18.19 -6.43 4.33
C ARG A 38 18.91 -6.00 5.62
N LEU A 39 18.51 -4.88 6.21
CA LEU A 39 19.10 -4.41 7.48
C LEU A 39 18.83 -5.39 8.62
N SER A 40 17.68 -6.05 8.63
CA SER A 40 17.36 -7.09 9.61
C SER A 40 18.29 -8.30 9.49
N ILE A 41 18.64 -8.70 8.27
CA ILE A 41 19.60 -9.78 8.00
C ILE A 41 21.00 -9.36 8.45
N GLU A 42 21.45 -8.18 8.02
CA GLU A 42 22.81 -7.68 8.32
C GLU A 42 23.06 -7.43 9.81
N SER A 43 22.02 -7.05 10.55
CA SER A 43 22.14 -6.75 11.98
C SER A 43 21.96 -7.98 12.88
N GLU A 44 21.66 -9.16 12.32
CA GLU A 44 21.21 -10.38 13.02
C GLU A 44 20.04 -10.14 14.01
N LYS A 45 19.36 -8.99 13.87
CA LYS A 45 18.20 -8.60 14.67
C LYS A 45 17.00 -8.67 13.76
N LYS A 46 15.95 -9.38 14.18
CA LYS A 46 14.65 -9.40 13.50
C LYS A 46 13.96 -8.05 13.63
N ILE A 47 14.36 -7.08 12.80
CA ILE A 47 13.79 -5.73 12.72
C ILE A 47 13.09 -5.62 11.37
N PRO A 48 11.93 -6.27 11.18
CA PRO A 48 11.13 -6.04 9.98
C PRO A 48 10.62 -4.58 9.99
N LEU A 49 10.20 -4.10 8.82
CA LEU A 49 9.48 -2.83 8.75
C LEU A 49 8.26 -2.89 9.69
N PRO A 50 8.09 -1.93 10.62
CA PRO A 50 6.95 -1.93 11.54
C PRO A 50 5.62 -1.98 10.80
N GLN A 51 4.66 -2.73 11.34
CA GLN A 51 3.38 -2.97 10.67
C GLN A 51 2.62 -1.67 10.41
N GLU A 52 2.74 -0.71 11.33
CA GLU A 52 2.13 0.61 11.24
C GLU A 52 2.65 1.37 10.01
N VAL A 53 3.92 1.19 9.65
CA VAL A 53 4.53 1.83 8.48
C VAL A 53 4.04 1.20 7.18
N LYS A 54 3.95 -0.14 7.12
CA LYS A 54 3.36 -0.85 5.97
C LYS A 54 1.91 -0.44 5.75
N GLN A 55 1.12 -0.46 6.82
CA GLN A 55 -0.26 -0.03 6.82
C GLN A 55 -0.38 1.42 6.37
N TRP A 56 0.44 2.33 6.92
CA TRP A 56 0.43 3.74 6.53
C TRP A 56 0.73 3.94 5.04
N GLY A 57 1.72 3.24 4.48
CA GLY A 57 2.06 3.31 3.06
C GLY A 57 0.88 2.92 2.16
N ILE A 58 0.29 1.75 2.40
CA ILE A 58 -0.90 1.28 1.65
C ILE A 58 -2.08 2.23 1.84
N SER A 59 -2.28 2.75 3.04
CA SER A 59 -3.36 3.71 3.31
C SER A 59 -3.24 4.96 2.45
N LYS A 60 -2.02 5.49 2.31
CA LYS A 60 -1.77 6.69 1.52
C LYS A 60 -1.97 6.45 0.04
N ILE A 61 -1.61 5.27 -0.46
CA ILE A 61 -1.88 4.86 -1.84
C ILE A 61 -3.39 4.81 -2.10
N LEU A 62 -4.16 4.21 -1.18
CA LEU A 62 -5.63 4.15 -1.29
C LEU A 62 -6.28 5.53 -1.21
N ASP A 63 -5.82 6.41 -0.31
CA ASP A 63 -6.32 7.79 -0.22
C ASP A 63 -6.08 8.57 -1.53
N CYS A 64 -4.94 8.33 -2.19
CA CYS A 64 -4.63 8.98 -3.48
C CYS A 64 -5.46 8.40 -4.60
N ALA A 65 -5.63 7.07 -4.63
CA ALA A 65 -6.47 6.38 -5.60
C ALA A 65 -7.92 6.87 -5.56
N ASP A 66 -8.51 6.98 -4.37
CA ASP A 66 -9.85 7.52 -4.17
C ASP A 66 -9.94 8.97 -4.67
N ARG A 67 -9.01 9.83 -4.23
CA ARG A 67 -8.98 11.24 -4.66
C ARG A 67 -8.84 11.40 -6.17
N TRP A 68 -8.03 10.56 -6.81
CA TRP A 68 -7.77 10.62 -8.26
C TRP A 68 -8.80 9.80 -9.05
N GLU A 69 -9.84 9.29 -8.40
CA GLU A 69 -10.94 8.51 -8.99
C GLU A 69 -10.44 7.28 -9.76
N ILE A 70 -9.34 6.68 -9.30
CA ILE A 70 -8.76 5.47 -9.88
C ILE A 70 -9.52 4.27 -9.34
N ARG A 71 -9.93 3.37 -10.25
CA ARG A 71 -10.73 2.19 -9.88
C ARG A 71 -9.97 1.29 -8.92
N PHE A 72 -10.64 0.91 -7.84
CA PHE A 72 -10.08 0.03 -6.81
C PHE A 72 -9.43 -1.23 -7.39
N THR A 73 -10.12 -1.93 -8.30
CA THR A 73 -9.62 -3.16 -8.93
C THR A 73 -8.24 -2.99 -9.59
N ASP A 74 -7.98 -1.84 -10.22
CA ASP A 74 -6.69 -1.59 -10.87
C ASP A 74 -5.59 -1.39 -9.82
N VAL A 75 -5.89 -0.63 -8.77
CA VAL A 75 -4.96 -0.37 -7.66
C VAL A 75 -4.69 -1.63 -6.85
N PHE A 76 -5.72 -2.41 -6.56
CA PHE A 76 -5.64 -3.63 -5.77
C PHE A 76 -4.78 -4.70 -6.46
N ARG A 77 -4.97 -4.88 -7.78
CA ARG A 77 -4.11 -5.75 -8.58
C ARG A 77 -2.66 -5.27 -8.58
N LEU A 78 -2.44 -3.97 -8.67
CA LEU A 78 -1.09 -3.40 -8.65
C LEU A 78 -0.39 -3.62 -7.31
N LEU A 79 -1.12 -3.43 -6.20
CA LEU A 79 -0.65 -3.73 -4.85
C LEU A 79 -0.25 -5.20 -4.70
N ILE A 80 -1.12 -6.13 -5.09
CA ILE A 80 -0.83 -7.58 -4.98
C ILE A 80 0.37 -7.95 -5.85
N THR A 81 0.45 -7.42 -7.07
CA THR A 81 1.52 -7.75 -8.03
C THR A 81 2.90 -7.30 -7.55
N GLN A 82 2.98 -6.14 -6.89
CA GLN A 82 4.25 -5.56 -6.48
C GLN A 82 4.65 -5.85 -5.03
N LEU A 83 3.72 -5.75 -4.09
CA LEU A 83 4.00 -5.97 -2.66
C LEU A 83 3.84 -7.43 -2.25
N GLY A 84 3.14 -8.24 -3.06
CA GLY A 84 2.81 -9.62 -2.73
C GLY A 84 1.53 -9.76 -1.91
N HIS A 85 0.86 -10.90 -2.10
CA HIS A 85 -0.43 -11.21 -1.49
C HIS A 85 -0.42 -11.11 0.03
N ASP A 86 0.55 -11.75 0.70
CA ASP A 86 0.63 -11.80 2.16
C ASP A 86 0.80 -10.41 2.80
N LEU A 87 1.70 -9.59 2.24
CA LEU A 87 1.93 -8.24 2.76
C LEU A 87 0.68 -7.38 2.64
N VAL A 88 0.03 -7.41 1.47
CA VAL A 88 -1.22 -6.69 1.25
C VAL A 88 -2.30 -7.18 2.20
N LYS A 89 -2.44 -8.50 2.38
CA LYS A 89 -3.43 -9.10 3.30
C LYS A 89 -3.26 -8.64 4.75
N GLU A 90 -2.02 -8.58 5.24
CA GLU A 90 -1.72 -8.15 6.62
C GLU A 90 -1.85 -6.64 6.84
N SER A 91 -1.65 -5.86 5.78
CA SER A 91 -1.49 -4.40 5.87
C SER A 91 -2.72 -3.61 5.40
N LEU A 92 -3.61 -4.22 4.65
CA LEU A 92 -4.81 -3.58 4.14
C LEU A 92 -5.90 -3.51 5.22
N ARG A 93 -6.51 -2.34 5.38
CA ARG A 93 -7.62 -2.15 6.34
C ARG A 93 -8.95 -2.21 5.62
N ILE A 94 -9.75 -3.24 5.91
CA ILE A 94 -11.07 -3.45 5.29
C ILE A 94 -12.00 -2.27 5.50
N GLU A 95 -11.97 -1.63 6.68
CA GLU A 95 -12.75 -0.43 6.97
C GLU A 95 -12.40 0.71 6.01
N GLN A 96 -11.12 0.96 5.76
CA GLN A 96 -10.69 1.99 4.81
C GLN A 96 -11.14 1.66 3.38
N VAL A 97 -11.01 0.40 2.95
CA VAL A 97 -11.48 -0.01 1.61
C VAL A 97 -12.99 0.20 1.47
N ARG A 98 -13.77 -0.14 2.49
CA ARG A 98 -15.21 0.08 2.51
C ARG A 98 -15.54 1.57 2.43
N ASP A 99 -14.85 2.38 3.22
CA ASP A 99 -15.17 3.79 3.38
C ASP A 99 -14.77 4.61 2.14
N LEU A 100 -13.72 4.22 1.42
CA LEU A 100 -13.28 4.86 0.18
C LEU A 100 -13.99 4.30 -1.07
N PHE A 101 -14.07 2.98 -1.22
CA PHE A 101 -14.48 2.33 -2.47
C PHE A 101 -15.80 1.55 -2.37
N GLY A 102 -16.41 1.48 -1.19
CA GLY A 102 -17.69 0.83 -0.97
C GLY A 102 -17.60 -0.70 -0.80
N ILE A 103 -18.78 -1.32 -0.60
CA ILE A 103 -18.88 -2.74 -0.23
C ILE A 103 -18.38 -3.69 -1.32
N ARG A 104 -18.51 -3.33 -2.60
CA ARG A 104 -18.05 -4.18 -3.71
C ARG A 104 -16.53 -4.38 -3.71
N ALA A 105 -15.78 -3.34 -3.34
CA ALA A 105 -14.34 -3.44 -3.19
C ALA A 105 -13.96 -4.36 -2.02
N VAL A 106 -14.75 -4.34 -0.93
CA VAL A 106 -14.57 -5.27 0.20
C VAL A 106 -14.80 -6.71 -0.24
N ASP A 107 -15.85 -6.96 -1.02
CA ASP A 107 -16.15 -8.30 -1.54
C ASP A 107 -15.02 -8.80 -2.46
N GLU A 108 -14.47 -7.93 -3.31
CA GLU A 108 -13.29 -8.22 -4.14
C GLU A 108 -12.08 -8.60 -3.27
N VAL A 109 -11.78 -7.83 -2.22
CA VAL A 109 -10.69 -8.15 -1.28
C VAL A 109 -10.93 -9.50 -0.61
N ARG A 110 -12.14 -9.77 -0.12
CA ARG A 110 -12.47 -11.03 0.56
C ARG A 110 -12.30 -12.23 -0.35
N GLN A 111 -12.78 -12.11 -1.59
CA GLN A 111 -12.65 -13.16 -2.60
C GLN A 111 -11.18 -13.45 -2.92
N GLU A 112 -10.39 -12.41 -3.19
CA GLU A 112 -8.98 -12.57 -3.59
C GLU A 112 -8.08 -13.01 -2.42
N MET A 113 -8.40 -12.58 -1.19
CA MET A 113 -7.61 -12.89 0.00
C MET A 113 -8.02 -14.20 0.69
N GLY A 114 -9.08 -14.86 0.20
CA GLY A 114 -9.64 -16.07 0.80
C GLY A 114 -10.18 -15.84 2.21
N ILE A 115 -10.74 -14.66 2.46
CA ILE A 115 -11.31 -14.26 3.76
C ILE A 115 -12.83 -14.42 3.65
N ALA A 116 -13.37 -15.48 4.26
CA ALA A 116 -14.81 -15.76 4.32
C ALA A 116 -15.52 -14.89 5.37
#